data_AF-B8LV76-F1
#
_entry.id   AF-B8LV76-F1
#
_cell.length_a   1.000
_cell.length_b   1.000
_cell.length_c   1.000
_cell.angle_alpha   90.00
_cell.angle_beta   90.00
_cell.angle_gamma   90.00
#
_symmetry.space_group_name_H-M   'P 1'
#
loop_
_entity.id
_entity.type
_entity.pdbx_description
1 polymer ?
#
loop_
_entity_poly.entity_id
_entity_poly.type
_entity_poly.pdbx_seq_one_letter_code
_entity_poly.pdbx_strand_id
1 'polypeptide(L)'
;MKLYETLNDNEKEYDTLLVNYNKLAEEDNALKDDYAVLQIEFSDLQKELEELKKARDDLIADHDLVEILGAALVNRPSKSTKLPKGAKLSDGVDPIFDSWLIDMRHSLNSNEDHYDTPETRMAFVKRICEGKAARYLLPQMREDSLNPFVNVEDMFEHLKTIFHDVNRVVKAKNQLFTLQMKKDTHFQDFLAEFTELAQDSEINVAK
;
A
#
# COMPACT_ATOMS: atom_id res chain seq x y z
N MET A 1 51.67 3.39 60.83
CA MET A 1 50.95 4.36 59.99
C MET A 1 50.24 3.66 58.83
N LYS A 2 50.95 3.01 57.89
CA LYS A 2 50.34 2.32 56.73
C LYS A 2 49.19 1.35 57.03
N LEU A 3 49.29 0.52 58.08
CA LEU A 3 48.24 -0.43 58.48
C LEU A 3 46.93 0.23 58.95
N TYR A 4 47.01 1.40 59.59
CA TYR A 4 45.83 2.14 60.06
C TYR A 4 45.12 2.86 58.90
N GLU A 5 45.88 3.39 57.93
CA GLU A 5 45.33 4.02 56.72
C GLU A 5 44.57 2.99 55.87
N THR A 6 45.15 1.80 55.66
CA THR A 6 44.48 0.73 54.90
C THR A 6 43.22 0.19 55.58
N LEU A 7 43.18 0.17 56.92
CA LEU A 7 41.98 -0.23 57.66
C LEU A 7 40.85 0.78 57.47
N ASN A 8 41.17 2.07 57.54
CA ASN A 8 40.21 3.15 57.39
C ASN A 8 39.66 3.29 55.95
N ASP A 9 40.48 2.97 54.95
CA ASP A 9 40.04 2.95 53.54
C ASP A 9 39.13 1.74 53.27
N ASN A 10 39.46 0.57 53.83
CA ASN A 10 38.60 -0.62 53.73
C ASN A 10 37.24 -0.42 54.43
N GLU A 11 37.20 0.31 55.55
CA GLU A 11 35.96 0.61 56.27
C GLU A 11 35.02 1.49 55.43
N LYS A 12 35.57 2.51 54.76
CA LYS A 12 34.82 3.36 53.81
C LYS A 12 34.32 2.59 52.59
N GLU A 13 35.12 1.66 52.08
CA GLU A 13 34.73 0.81 50.96
C GLU A 13 33.58 -0.13 51.36
N TYR A 14 33.62 -0.69 52.57
CA TYR A 14 32.53 -1.50 53.13
C TYR A 14 31.24 -0.68 53.30
N ASP A 15 31.31 0.52 53.86
CA ASP A 15 30.15 1.39 54.02
C ASP A 15 29.52 1.78 52.67
N THR A 16 30.37 2.04 51.67
CA THR A 16 29.91 2.35 50.30
C THR A 16 29.22 1.14 49.67
N LEU A 17 29.79 -0.06 49.85
CA LEU A 17 29.22 -1.30 49.34
C LEU A 17 27.87 -1.60 50.00
N LEU A 18 27.73 -1.33 51.30
CA LEU A 18 26.50 -1.53 52.05
C LEU A 18 25.38 -0.60 51.56
N VAL A 19 25.69 0.66 51.30
CA VAL A 19 24.72 1.63 50.73
C VAL A 19 24.27 1.19 49.33
N ASN A 20 25.19 0.76 48.48
CA ASN A 20 24.86 0.28 47.14
C ASN A 20 24.02 -1.00 47.16
N TYR A 21 24.33 -1.93 48.07
CA TYR A 21 23.54 -3.15 48.25
C TYR A 21 22.10 -2.83 48.66
N ASN A 22 21.91 -1.93 49.61
CA ASN A 22 20.57 -1.54 50.05
C ASN A 22 19.79 -0.85 48.93
N LYS A 23 20.44 0.05 48.18
CA LYS A 23 19.81 0.71 47.03
C LYS A 23 19.39 -0.30 45.95
N LEU A 24 20.25 -1.27 45.64
CA LEU A 24 19.94 -2.31 44.66
C LEU A 24 18.78 -3.20 45.12
N ALA A 25 18.70 -3.49 46.43
CA ALA A 25 17.58 -4.22 47.01
C ALA A 25 16.26 -3.43 46.94
N GLU A 26 16.30 -2.11 47.09
CA GLU A 26 15.12 -1.24 46.90
C GLU A 26 14.66 -1.25 45.43
N GLU A 27 15.59 -1.15 44.49
CA GLU A 27 15.31 -1.22 43.04
C GLU A 27 14.73 -2.58 42.62
N ASP A 28 15.24 -3.69 43.18
CA ASP A 28 14.71 -5.03 42.91
C ASP A 28 13.27 -5.20 43.43
N ASN A 29 12.97 -4.66 44.61
CA ASN A 29 11.61 -4.68 45.16
C ASN A 29 10.66 -3.82 44.31
N ALA A 30 11.07 -2.62 43.90
CA ALA A 30 10.26 -1.77 43.02
C ALA A 30 9.97 -2.44 41.67
N LEU A 31 10.98 -3.07 41.07
CA LEU A 31 10.83 -3.80 39.81
C LEU A 31 9.87 -4.98 39.94
N LYS A 32 9.89 -5.65 41.10
CA LYS A 32 8.98 -6.77 41.39
C LYS A 32 7.53 -6.32 41.52
N ASP A 33 7.31 -5.16 42.13
CA ASP A 33 5.97 -4.55 42.23
C ASP A 33 5.45 -4.16 40.85
N ASP A 34 6.27 -3.51 40.02
CA ASP A 34 5.93 -3.16 38.64
C ASP A 34 5.61 -4.40 37.79
N TYR A 35 6.39 -5.47 37.95
CA TYR A 35 6.13 -6.73 37.27
C TYR A 35 4.79 -7.36 37.69
N ALA A 36 4.42 -7.27 38.97
CA ALA A 36 3.13 -7.75 39.44
C ALA A 36 1.96 -6.95 38.84
N VAL A 37 2.10 -5.62 38.72
CA VAL A 37 1.10 -4.77 38.04
C VAL A 37 0.98 -5.16 36.57
N LEU A 38 2.10 -5.32 35.87
CA LEU A 38 2.10 -5.67 34.45
C LEU A 38 1.48 -7.06 34.20
N GLN A 39 1.64 -8.02 35.12
CA GLN A 39 0.96 -9.31 35.04
C GLN A 39 -0.56 -9.20 35.16
N ILE A 40 -1.05 -8.27 36.00
CA ILE A 40 -2.49 -8.02 36.13
C ILE A 40 -3.03 -7.40 34.84
N GLU A 41 -2.37 -6.36 34.31
CA GLU A 41 -2.77 -5.73 33.04
C GLU A 41 -2.79 -6.74 31.88
N PHE A 42 -1.77 -7.60 31.79
CA PHE A 42 -1.73 -8.64 30.77
C PHE A 42 -2.90 -9.63 30.89
N SER A 43 -3.25 -10.02 32.11
CA SER A 43 -4.40 -10.90 32.39
C SER A 43 -5.73 -10.25 31.99
N ASP A 44 -5.90 -8.95 32.25
CA ASP A 44 -7.12 -8.23 31.90
C ASP A 44 -7.24 -8.02 30.38
N LEU A 45 -6.12 -7.72 29.70
CA LEU A 45 -6.09 -7.59 28.25
C LEU A 45 -6.40 -8.93 27.54
N GLN A 46 -5.97 -10.05 28.14
CA GLN A 46 -6.33 -11.38 27.64
C GLN A 46 -7.84 -11.66 27.74
N LYS A 47 -8.50 -11.20 28.82
CA LYS A 47 -9.96 -11.33 28.95
C LYS A 47 -10.68 -10.47 27.92
N GLU A 48 -10.26 -9.22 27.72
CA GLU A 48 -10.87 -8.31 26.74
C GLU A 48 -10.75 -8.87 25.32
N LEU A 49 -9.60 -9.44 24.96
CA LEU A 49 -9.43 -10.12 23.67
C LEU A 49 -10.39 -11.29 23.48
N GLU A 50 -10.67 -12.06 24.54
CA GLU A 50 -11.58 -13.20 24.47
C GLU A 50 -13.04 -12.75 24.34
N GLU A 51 -13.43 -11.68 25.05
CA GLU A 51 -14.74 -11.06 24.90
C GLU A 51 -14.96 -10.49 23.50
N LEU A 52 -13.96 -9.80 22.94
CA LEU A 52 -14.01 -9.27 21.57
C LEU A 52 -14.07 -10.38 20.52
N LYS A 53 -13.33 -11.47 20.69
CA LYS A 53 -13.43 -12.64 19.80
C LYS A 53 -14.82 -13.22 19.82
N LYS A 54 -15.41 -13.38 21.01
CA LYS A 54 -16.77 -13.87 21.15
C LYS A 54 -17.77 -12.94 20.47
N ALA A 55 -17.67 -11.62 20.69
CA ALA A 55 -18.52 -10.64 20.04
C ALA A 55 -18.39 -10.66 18.50
N ARG A 56 -17.18 -10.85 17.99
CA ARG A 56 -16.94 -11.05 16.55
C ARG A 56 -17.63 -12.31 16.04
N ASP A 57 -17.51 -13.43 16.75
CA ASP A 57 -18.10 -14.71 16.33
C ASP A 57 -19.63 -14.66 16.36
N ASP A 58 -20.22 -13.96 17.34
CA ASP A 58 -21.67 -13.69 17.39
C ASP A 58 -22.11 -12.80 16.20
N LEU A 59 -21.34 -11.78 15.83
CA LEU A 59 -21.61 -10.94 14.65
C LEU A 59 -21.47 -11.70 13.33
N ILE A 60 -20.51 -12.63 13.23
CA ILE A 60 -20.36 -13.50 12.05
C ILE A 60 -21.58 -14.43 11.94
N ALA A 61 -22.04 -15.02 13.04
CA ALA A 61 -23.23 -15.85 13.05
C ALA A 61 -24.49 -15.08 12.63
N ASP A 62 -24.65 -13.84 13.10
CA ASP A 62 -25.74 -12.95 12.68
C ASP A 62 -25.62 -12.54 11.21
N HIS A 63 -24.40 -12.24 10.73
CA HIS A 63 -24.13 -11.93 9.33
C HIS A 63 -24.49 -13.11 8.41
N ASP A 64 -24.09 -14.33 8.78
CA ASP A 64 -24.41 -15.54 8.01
C ASP A 64 -25.92 -15.81 7.96
N LEU A 65 -26.66 -15.55 9.05
CA LEU A 65 -28.12 -15.67 9.07
C LEU A 65 -28.81 -14.60 8.20
N VAL A 66 -28.30 -13.36 8.23
CA VAL A 66 -28.78 -12.25 7.37
C VAL A 66 -28.42 -12.51 5.90
N GLU A 67 -27.28 -13.11 5.61
CA GLU A 67 -26.85 -13.48 4.26
C GLU A 67 -27.68 -14.64 3.71
N ILE A 68 -28.02 -15.66 4.52
CA ILE A 68 -28.91 -16.77 4.12
C ILE A 68 -30.34 -16.27 3.87
N LEU A 69 -30.89 -15.43 4.75
CA LEU A 69 -32.22 -14.83 4.57
C LEU A 69 -32.25 -13.79 3.45
N GLY A 70 -31.15 -13.03 3.28
CA GLY A 70 -30.93 -12.08 2.20
C GLY A 70 -30.80 -12.76 0.84
N ALA A 71 -30.08 -13.87 0.74
CA ALA A 71 -29.96 -14.67 -0.48
C ALA A 71 -31.30 -15.26 -0.92
N ALA A 72 -32.18 -15.61 0.02
CA ALA A 72 -33.54 -16.07 -0.27
C ALA A 72 -34.46 -14.96 -0.82
N LEU A 73 -34.20 -13.68 -0.48
CA LEU A 73 -35.00 -12.52 -0.92
C LEU A 73 -34.39 -11.74 -2.09
N VAL A 74 -33.07 -11.83 -2.30
CA VAL A 74 -32.29 -11.05 -3.28
C VAL A 74 -31.76 -11.94 -4.40
N ASN A 75 -32.56 -12.90 -4.86
CA ASN A 75 -32.25 -13.66 -6.08
C ASN A 75 -32.46 -12.81 -7.36
N ARG A 76 -31.82 -11.65 -7.39
CA ARG A 76 -31.38 -10.93 -8.57
C ARG A 76 -29.96 -10.42 -8.25
N PRO A 77 -28.92 -10.86 -8.95
CA PRO A 77 -27.63 -10.21 -8.83
C PRO A 77 -27.76 -8.79 -9.39
N SER A 78 -27.97 -7.80 -8.51
CA SER A 78 -27.81 -6.40 -8.90
C SER A 78 -26.32 -6.15 -8.96
N LYS A 79 -25.76 -6.23 -10.17
CA LYS A 79 -24.38 -5.78 -10.40
C LYS A 79 -24.23 -4.34 -9.90
N SER A 80 -23.04 -4.01 -9.39
CA SER A 80 -22.63 -2.69 -8.93
C SER A 80 -23.00 -1.60 -9.94
N THR A 81 -23.16 -0.36 -9.49
CA THR A 81 -23.44 0.75 -10.41
C THR A 81 -22.26 0.90 -11.36
N LYS A 82 -22.50 0.78 -12.67
CA LYS A 82 -21.45 0.92 -13.69
C LYS A 82 -20.79 2.29 -13.55
N LEU A 83 -19.53 2.32 -13.13
CA LEU A 83 -18.73 3.53 -13.11
C LEU A 83 -18.59 4.09 -14.55
N PRO A 84 -18.50 5.42 -14.71
CA PRO A 84 -18.32 6.04 -16.01
C PRO A 84 -17.08 5.45 -16.70
N LYS A 85 -17.24 5.13 -17.99
CA LYS A 85 -16.16 4.54 -18.79
C LYS A 85 -15.00 5.53 -18.85
N GLY A 86 -13.81 5.09 -18.47
CA GLY A 86 -12.58 5.87 -18.62
C GLY A 86 -12.32 6.25 -20.08
N ALA A 87 -11.39 7.18 -20.28
CA ALA A 87 -11.01 7.67 -21.61
C ALA A 87 -10.54 6.52 -22.53
N LYS A 88 -10.77 6.66 -23.83
CA LYS A 88 -10.30 5.70 -24.82
C LYS A 88 -8.83 5.90 -25.14
N LEU A 89 -8.09 4.82 -25.30
CA LEU A 89 -6.69 4.88 -25.71
C LEU A 89 -6.58 4.74 -27.23
N SER A 90 -6.05 5.76 -27.91
CA SER A 90 -5.81 5.73 -29.35
C SER A 90 -4.33 5.60 -29.69
N ASP A 91 -3.53 6.63 -29.41
CA ASP A 91 -2.12 6.72 -29.78
C ASP A 91 -1.19 6.97 -28.58
N GLY A 92 -1.74 7.01 -27.37
CA GLY A 92 -1.00 7.24 -26.13
C GLY A 92 -0.58 8.69 -25.90
N VAL A 93 -1.09 9.64 -26.69
CA VAL A 93 -0.83 11.08 -26.51
C VAL A 93 -1.86 11.73 -25.58
N ASP A 94 -3.14 11.49 -25.84
CA ASP A 94 -4.26 11.91 -24.99
C ASP A 94 -5.33 10.80 -24.96
N PRO A 95 -5.51 10.10 -23.82
CA PRO A 95 -4.73 10.20 -22.58
C PRO A 95 -3.31 9.62 -22.75
N ILE A 96 -2.38 10.09 -21.91
CA ILE A 96 -1.05 9.48 -21.76
C ILE A 96 -1.22 8.04 -21.25
N PHE A 97 -0.44 7.12 -21.80
CA PHE A 97 -0.58 5.69 -21.51
C PHE A 97 -0.54 5.35 -20.02
N ASP A 98 0.40 5.93 -19.25
CA ASP A 98 0.54 5.63 -17.82
C ASP A 98 -0.69 6.10 -17.01
N SER A 99 -1.22 7.29 -17.29
CA SER A 99 -2.47 7.78 -16.68
C SER A 99 -3.66 6.90 -17.05
N TRP A 100 -3.78 6.54 -18.33
CA TRP A 100 -4.83 5.65 -18.81
C TRP A 100 -4.78 4.27 -18.15
N LEU A 101 -3.58 3.71 -17.98
CA LEU A 101 -3.38 2.39 -17.36
C LEU A 101 -3.85 2.38 -15.91
N ILE A 102 -3.58 3.45 -15.15
CA ILE A 102 -4.06 3.60 -13.76
C ILE A 102 -5.59 3.61 -13.70
N ASP A 103 -6.22 4.38 -14.57
CA ASP A 103 -7.68 4.49 -14.65
C ASP A 103 -8.33 3.16 -15.05
N MET A 104 -7.70 2.43 -15.97
CA MET A 104 -8.18 1.12 -16.41
C MET A 104 -8.09 0.07 -15.31
N ARG A 105 -6.97 0.02 -14.57
CA ARG A 105 -6.82 -0.90 -13.43
C ARG A 105 -7.88 -0.61 -12.36
N HIS A 106 -8.10 0.65 -12.02
CA HIS A 106 -9.17 1.04 -11.10
C HIS A 106 -10.54 0.63 -11.63
N SER A 107 -10.84 0.89 -12.91
CA SER A 107 -12.13 0.56 -13.52
C SER A 107 -12.44 -0.93 -13.50
N LEU A 108 -11.43 -1.78 -13.73
CA LEU A 108 -11.57 -3.24 -13.69
C LEU A 108 -11.74 -3.75 -12.27
N ASN A 109 -11.03 -3.19 -11.30
CA ASN A 109 -11.10 -3.63 -9.90
C ASN A 109 -12.39 -3.16 -9.22
N SER A 110 -12.83 -1.93 -9.46
CA SER A 110 -14.06 -1.40 -8.86
C SER A 110 -15.35 -1.99 -9.43
N ASN A 111 -15.29 -2.63 -10.60
CA ASN A 111 -16.42 -3.33 -11.21
C ASN A 111 -16.09 -4.82 -11.42
N GLU A 112 -15.37 -5.43 -10.47
CA GLU A 112 -14.96 -6.84 -10.57
C GLU A 112 -16.15 -7.78 -10.77
N ASP A 113 -17.29 -7.46 -10.16
CA ASP A 113 -18.57 -8.17 -10.30
C ASP A 113 -19.19 -8.07 -11.72
N HIS A 114 -18.76 -7.10 -12.54
CA HIS A 114 -19.15 -7.00 -13.96
C HIS A 114 -18.22 -7.75 -14.89
N TYR A 115 -16.99 -8.03 -14.47
CA TYR A 115 -15.93 -8.64 -15.27
C TYR A 115 -15.32 -9.84 -14.53
N ASP A 116 -16.19 -10.82 -14.28
CA ASP A 116 -15.93 -12.04 -13.52
C ASP A 116 -14.93 -13.01 -14.18
N THR A 117 -14.70 -12.84 -15.48
CA THR A 117 -13.92 -13.77 -16.31
C THR A 117 -12.80 -13.04 -17.04
N PRO A 118 -11.63 -13.68 -17.26
CA PRO A 118 -10.54 -13.10 -18.04
C PRO A 118 -10.99 -12.60 -19.42
N GLU A 119 -11.89 -13.33 -20.10
CA GLU A 119 -12.41 -13.00 -21.42
C GLU A 119 -13.25 -11.72 -21.41
N THR A 120 -14.09 -11.52 -20.39
CA THR A 120 -14.91 -10.30 -20.28
C THR A 120 -14.04 -9.08 -19.92
N ARG A 121 -13.00 -9.26 -19.11
CA ARG A 121 -11.99 -8.23 -18.83
C ARG A 121 -11.21 -7.86 -20.11
N MET A 122 -10.75 -8.84 -20.89
CA MET A 122 -10.05 -8.61 -22.16
C MET A 122 -10.94 -7.93 -23.21
N ALA A 123 -12.20 -8.35 -23.31
CA ALA A 123 -13.18 -7.72 -24.20
C ALA A 123 -13.46 -6.26 -23.80
N PHE A 124 -13.47 -5.96 -22.49
CA PHE A 124 -13.58 -4.59 -22.00
C PHE A 124 -12.37 -3.75 -22.43
N VAL A 125 -11.14 -4.20 -22.19
CA VAL A 125 -9.93 -3.47 -22.58
C VAL A 125 -9.89 -3.22 -24.08
N LYS A 126 -10.17 -4.26 -24.90
CA LYS A 126 -10.27 -4.12 -26.37
C LYS A 126 -11.26 -3.03 -26.79
N ARG A 127 -12.40 -2.90 -26.09
CA ARG A 127 -13.43 -1.90 -26.42
C ARG A 127 -12.99 -0.47 -26.10
N ILE A 128 -12.12 -0.29 -25.11
CA ILE A 128 -11.61 1.02 -24.71
C ILE A 128 -10.39 1.43 -25.55
N CYS A 129 -9.67 0.47 -26.14
CA CYS A 129 -8.66 0.75 -27.14
C CYS A 129 -9.27 1.06 -28.51
N GLU A 130 -8.81 2.12 -29.15
CA GLU A 130 -9.15 2.49 -30.52
C GLU A 130 -7.89 2.85 -31.33
N GLY A 131 -8.05 3.27 -32.59
CA GLY A 131 -6.95 3.78 -33.39
C GLY A 131 -5.74 2.84 -33.47
N LYS A 132 -4.57 3.34 -33.05
CA LYS A 132 -3.31 2.57 -33.07
C LYS A 132 -3.31 1.48 -32.00
N ALA A 133 -3.77 1.76 -30.79
CA ALA A 133 -3.82 0.80 -29.69
C ALA A 133 -4.64 -0.45 -30.06
N ALA A 134 -5.82 -0.27 -30.65
CA ALA A 134 -6.62 -1.40 -31.13
C ALA A 134 -5.90 -2.23 -32.20
N ARG A 135 -5.20 -1.56 -33.13
CA ARG A 135 -4.43 -2.24 -34.19
C ARG A 135 -3.31 -3.12 -33.65
N TYR A 136 -2.67 -2.71 -32.55
CA TYR A 136 -1.60 -3.50 -31.92
C TYR A 136 -2.12 -4.70 -31.15
N LEU A 137 -3.32 -4.62 -30.57
CA LEU A 137 -3.94 -5.76 -29.88
C LEU A 137 -4.47 -6.83 -30.85
N LEU A 138 -4.95 -6.43 -32.03
CA LEU A 138 -5.65 -7.33 -32.95
C LEU A 138 -4.89 -8.62 -33.31
N PRO A 139 -3.58 -8.63 -33.63
CA PRO A 139 -2.87 -9.85 -34.05
C PRO A 139 -2.94 -10.98 -33.02
N GLN A 140 -2.82 -10.66 -31.72
CA GLN A 140 -2.83 -11.66 -30.65
C GLN A 140 -4.24 -11.97 -30.13
N MET A 141 -5.25 -11.16 -30.47
CA MET A 141 -6.65 -11.40 -30.10
C MET A 141 -7.43 -12.28 -31.09
N ARG A 142 -6.82 -12.72 -32.21
CA ARG A 142 -7.49 -13.60 -33.16
C ARG A 142 -7.51 -15.04 -32.68
N GLU A 143 -8.54 -15.78 -33.09
CA GLU A 143 -8.69 -17.21 -32.78
C GLU A 143 -7.57 -18.08 -33.35
N ASP A 144 -6.92 -17.63 -34.43
CA ASP A 144 -5.79 -18.29 -35.09
C ASP A 144 -4.41 -17.82 -34.57
N SER A 145 -4.37 -17.01 -33.51
CA SER A 145 -3.12 -16.54 -32.93
C SER A 145 -2.31 -17.70 -32.35
N LEU A 146 -1.03 -17.78 -32.73
CA LEU A 146 -0.08 -18.72 -32.14
C LEU A 146 0.30 -18.36 -30.70
N ASN A 147 0.06 -17.11 -30.30
CA ASN A 147 0.33 -16.59 -28.96
C ASN A 147 -0.82 -15.67 -28.53
N PRO A 148 -1.97 -16.23 -28.13
CA PRO A 148 -3.10 -15.44 -27.68
C PRO A 148 -2.86 -14.85 -26.28
N PHE A 149 -3.46 -13.69 -26.01
CA PHE A 149 -3.48 -13.15 -24.66
C PHE A 149 -4.27 -14.09 -23.73
N VAL A 150 -3.71 -14.38 -22.55
CA VAL A 150 -4.36 -15.19 -21.52
C VAL A 150 -5.24 -14.30 -20.65
N ASN A 151 -4.79 -13.08 -20.37
CA ASN A 151 -5.49 -12.15 -19.50
C ASN A 151 -5.20 -10.68 -19.88
N VAL A 152 -5.79 -9.75 -19.12
CA VAL A 152 -5.64 -8.31 -19.35
C VAL A 152 -4.24 -7.76 -19.03
N GLU A 153 -3.48 -8.39 -18.13
CA GLU A 153 -2.11 -7.98 -17.84
C GLU A 153 -1.22 -8.21 -19.07
N ASP A 154 -1.38 -9.31 -19.79
CA ASP A 154 -0.64 -9.56 -21.04
C ASP A 154 -0.92 -8.45 -22.08
N MET A 155 -2.18 -7.98 -22.15
CA MET A 155 -2.56 -6.85 -23.01
C MET A 155 -1.90 -5.55 -22.56
N PHE A 156 -1.86 -5.29 -21.24
CA PHE A 156 -1.21 -4.10 -20.69
C PHE A 156 0.29 -4.12 -20.90
N GLU A 157 0.95 -5.26 -20.72
CA GLU A 157 2.37 -5.42 -20.99
C GLU A 157 2.67 -5.18 -22.48
N HIS A 158 1.87 -5.76 -23.37
CA HIS A 158 2.04 -5.53 -24.81
C HIS A 158 1.91 -4.05 -25.17
N LEU A 159 0.87 -3.37 -24.68
CA LEU A 159 0.69 -1.93 -24.90
C LEU A 159 1.80 -1.10 -24.26
N LYS A 160 2.30 -1.51 -23.09
CA LYS A 160 3.42 -0.85 -22.42
C LYS A 160 4.67 -0.91 -23.29
N THR A 161 4.98 -2.03 -23.95
CA THR A 161 6.14 -2.08 -24.85
C THR A 161 6.07 -1.08 -26.02
N ILE A 162 4.88 -0.61 -26.37
CA ILE A 162 4.63 0.24 -27.53
C ILE A 162 4.50 1.71 -27.14
N PHE A 163 3.76 2.00 -26.08
CA PHE A 163 3.41 3.36 -25.68
C PHE A 163 4.20 3.89 -24.48
N HIS A 164 4.95 3.03 -23.78
CA HIS A 164 5.79 3.49 -22.69
C HIS A 164 7.01 4.23 -23.24
N ASP A 165 7.26 5.43 -22.70
CA ASP A 165 8.41 6.23 -23.07
C ASP A 165 9.67 5.64 -22.42
N VAL A 166 10.47 4.90 -23.21
CA VAL A 166 11.75 4.31 -22.77
C VAL A 166 12.73 5.38 -22.25
N ASN A 167 12.61 6.61 -22.76
CA ASN A 167 13.46 7.72 -22.35
C ASN A 167 12.84 8.59 -21.26
N ARG A 168 11.73 8.16 -20.65
CA ARG A 168 11.01 8.92 -19.60
C ARG A 168 11.94 9.42 -18.52
N VAL A 169 12.79 8.55 -17.97
CA VAL A 169 13.73 8.90 -16.88
C VAL A 169 14.74 9.94 -17.33
N VAL A 170 15.33 9.78 -18.53
CA VAL A 170 16.33 10.70 -19.07
C VAL A 170 15.70 12.07 -19.40
N LYS A 171 14.50 12.05 -19.98
CA LYS A 171 13.72 13.24 -20.29
C LYS A 171 13.32 13.98 -19.01
N ALA A 172 12.84 13.25 -18.00
CA ALA A 172 12.48 13.80 -16.70
C ALA A 172 13.69 14.43 -15.99
N LYS A 173 14.86 13.77 -15.99
CA LYS A 173 16.11 14.35 -15.47
C LYS A 173 16.46 15.66 -16.17
N ASN A 174 16.50 15.66 -17.49
CA ASN A 174 16.84 16.85 -18.27
C ASN A 174 15.85 18.00 -18.01
N GLN A 175 14.56 17.70 -18.00
CA GLN A 175 13.51 18.68 -17.71
C GLN A 175 13.64 19.22 -16.29
N LEU A 176 13.83 18.36 -15.28
CA LEU A 176 14.01 18.76 -13.89
C LEU A 176 15.21 19.68 -13.69
N PHE A 177 16.37 19.38 -14.29
CA PHE A 177 17.57 20.22 -14.17
C PHE A 177 17.43 21.59 -14.85
N THR A 178 16.55 21.69 -15.84
CA THR A 178 16.23 22.95 -16.53
C THR A 178 14.97 23.63 -16.00
N LEU A 179 14.27 23.00 -15.06
CA LEU A 179 13.00 23.49 -14.55
C LEU A 179 13.21 24.75 -13.73
N GLN A 180 12.59 25.84 -14.17
CA GLN A 180 12.63 27.12 -13.48
C GLN A 180 11.24 27.71 -13.42
N MET A 181 10.85 28.20 -12.24
CA MET A 181 9.56 28.87 -12.06
C MET A 181 9.57 30.18 -12.85
N LYS A 182 8.63 30.31 -13.79
CA LYS A 182 8.45 31.56 -14.56
C LYS A 182 7.70 32.58 -13.71
N LYS A 183 7.84 33.86 -14.06
CA LYS A 183 7.22 34.98 -13.32
C LYS A 183 5.69 34.89 -13.23
N ASP A 184 5.05 34.23 -14.20
CA ASP A 184 3.60 34.15 -14.32
C ASP A 184 3.04 32.77 -13.92
N THR A 185 3.88 31.84 -13.47
CA THR A 185 3.44 30.49 -13.06
C THR A 185 3.04 30.48 -11.59
N HIS A 186 1.88 29.92 -11.27
CA HIS A 186 1.48 29.74 -9.87
C HIS A 186 2.38 28.71 -9.19
N PHE A 187 2.79 28.98 -7.96
CA PHE A 187 3.73 28.10 -7.24
C PHE A 187 3.22 26.66 -7.11
N GLN A 188 1.91 26.46 -6.96
CA GLN A 188 1.33 25.10 -6.87
C GLN A 188 1.48 24.31 -8.16
N ASP A 189 1.33 24.96 -9.32
CA ASP A 189 1.50 24.31 -10.63
C ASP A 189 2.96 23.94 -10.85
N PHE A 190 3.88 24.84 -10.49
CA PHE A 190 5.31 24.57 -10.52
C PHE A 190 5.70 23.41 -9.58
N LEU A 191 5.15 23.37 -8.36
CA LEU A 191 5.43 22.32 -7.40
C LEU A 191 4.91 20.96 -7.89
N ALA A 192 3.74 20.93 -8.54
CA ALA A 192 3.20 19.72 -9.14
C ALA A 192 4.12 19.20 -10.26
N GLU A 193 4.53 20.07 -11.19
CA GLU A 193 5.47 19.72 -12.29
C GLU A 193 6.84 19.27 -11.74
N PHE A 194 7.37 19.96 -10.72
CA PHE A 194 8.62 19.57 -10.06
C PHE A 194 8.51 18.19 -9.41
N THR A 195 7.41 17.92 -8.70
CA THR A 195 7.21 16.64 -7.99
C THR A 195 7.07 15.48 -8.97
N GLU A 196 6.31 15.68 -10.06
CA GLU A 196 6.17 14.71 -11.15
C GLU A 196 7.54 14.40 -11.77
N LEU A 197 8.28 15.43 -12.19
CA LEU A 197 9.60 15.26 -12.81
C LEU A 197 10.62 14.65 -11.84
N ALA A 198 10.58 15.00 -10.55
CA ALA A 198 11.45 14.42 -9.54
C ALA A 198 11.19 12.91 -9.38
N GLN A 199 9.92 12.51 -9.28
CA GLN A 199 9.54 11.11 -9.17
C GLN A 199 9.92 10.31 -10.43
N ASP A 200 9.69 10.88 -11.61
CA ASP A 200 9.99 10.25 -12.90
C ASP A 200 11.49 10.18 -13.22
N SER A 201 12.27 11.11 -12.65
CA SER A 201 13.72 11.12 -12.79
C SER A 201 14.42 10.03 -11.96
N GLU A 202 13.68 9.34 -11.08
CA GLU A 202 14.21 8.40 -10.07
C GLU A 202 15.32 9.03 -9.20
N ILE A 203 15.40 10.35 -9.15
CA ILE A 203 16.32 11.06 -8.28
C ILE A 203 15.74 10.97 -6.87
N ASN A 204 16.42 10.20 -6.02
CA ASN A 204 16.05 10.07 -4.62
C ASN A 204 16.33 11.41 -3.91
N VAL A 205 15.33 12.28 -3.87
CA VAL A 205 15.35 13.46 -3.03
C VAL A 205 15.17 12.94 -1.60
N ALA A 206 16.28 12.86 -0.86
CA ALA A 206 16.30 12.31 0.49
C ALA A 206 15.13 12.87 1.31
N LYS A 207 14.30 11.96 1.84
CA LYS A 207 13.20 12.26 2.77
C LYS A 207 13.72 12.78 4.10
#